data_AF-A0A521RQQ1-F1
#
_entry.id   AF-A0A521RQQ1-F1
#
_cell.length_a   1.000
_cell.length_b   1.000
_cell.length_c   1.000
_cell.angle_alpha   90.00
_cell.angle_beta   90.00
_cell.angle_gamma   90.00
#
_symmetry.space_group_name_H-M   'P 1'
#
loop_
_entity.id
_entity.type
_entity.pdbx_description
1 polymer ?
#
loop_
_entity_poly.entity_id
_entity_poly.type
_entity_poly.pdbx_seq_one_letter_code
_entity_poly.pdbx_strand_id
1 'polypeptide(L)'
;MAGLLGDCGTGVLKLVVVGAAGALLSACAGDSTSYQEQALRASEGGDLKAATSLAQKEVEKYSAADQCSSTTNYNCGTLALALSSLAEYQILSGNLAAGERSFDRAKGTLQLVPKENKPSATGMVYRDVSEAYWKAGDKKRAIAVFKEGTTRGADEWLYTTSAAKAVARQEGRPAVPNAATAAPGAPTALGAPVPLAPGTTPVSATESDTMVKPSMVNDPAINDPMRGLPPSSADPAPAPLAPSPLTPTPLQRSR
;
A
#
# COMPACT_ATOMS: atom_id res chain seq x y z
N MET A 1 19.36 31.16 57.84
CA MET A 1 18.18 30.54 57.21
C MET A 1 18.09 31.11 55.80
N ALA A 2 18.69 30.43 54.81
CA ALA A 2 18.07 29.42 53.93
C ALA A 2 17.30 30.08 52.76
N GLY A 3 17.73 29.80 51.51
CA GLY A 3 16.98 30.09 50.29
C GLY A 3 17.84 30.31 49.05
N LEU A 4 18.03 29.25 48.26
CA LEU A 4 18.82 29.16 47.02
C LEU A 4 18.26 29.98 45.85
N LEU A 5 19.15 30.68 45.14
CA LEU A 5 19.03 30.98 43.71
C LEU A 5 20.44 30.88 43.11
N GLY A 6 20.64 29.83 42.32
CA GLY A 6 21.86 29.59 41.56
C GLY A 6 21.96 30.58 40.42
N ASP A 7 23.07 31.30 40.44
CA ASP A 7 23.54 32.24 39.44
C ASP A 7 24.03 31.50 38.19
N CYS A 8 23.68 32.01 37.01
CA CYS A 8 24.57 32.01 35.84
C CYS A 8 24.18 33.20 34.95
N GLY A 9 24.66 34.38 35.36
CA GLY A 9 25.58 35.17 34.53
C GLY A 9 25.01 35.77 33.24
N THR A 10 24.53 37.00 33.38
CA THR A 10 24.31 37.99 32.33
C THR A 10 25.57 38.32 31.52
N GLY A 11 25.39 38.48 30.21
CA GLY A 11 26.35 39.12 29.31
C GLY A 11 25.60 39.88 28.22
N VAL A 12 24.93 40.98 28.58
CA VAL A 12 24.31 41.89 27.61
C VAL A 12 25.40 42.71 26.94
N LEU A 13 25.80 42.33 25.72
CA LEU A 13 26.47 43.25 24.80
C LEU A 13 25.44 43.80 23.80
N LYS A 14 25.07 45.07 24.01
CA LYS A 14 24.54 45.91 22.94
C LYS A 14 25.69 46.17 21.96
N LEU A 15 25.56 45.68 20.74
CA LEU A 15 26.25 46.25 19.58
C LEU A 15 25.26 46.39 18.43
N VAL A 16 24.85 47.63 18.18
CA VAL A 16 24.17 48.03 16.95
C VAL A 16 25.29 48.43 15.98
N VAL A 17 25.51 47.64 14.93
CA VAL A 17 26.22 48.09 13.72
C VAL A 17 25.46 47.57 12.51
N VAL A 18 25.04 48.54 11.70
CA VAL A 18 24.41 48.42 10.40
C VAL A 18 25.40 47.80 9.40
N GLY A 19 25.03 46.69 8.77
CA GLY A 19 25.80 46.06 7.71
C GLY A 19 24.99 44.96 7.04
N ALA A 20 24.79 45.07 5.73
CA ALA A 20 24.04 44.11 4.93
C ALA A 20 24.62 42.68 5.07
N ALA A 21 23.83 41.77 5.62
CA ALA A 21 24.06 40.33 5.56
C ALA A 21 22.71 39.66 5.33
N GLY A 22 22.57 39.04 4.15
CA GLY A 22 21.41 38.27 3.78
C GLY A 22 21.20 37.06 4.70
N ALA A 23 19.92 36.76 4.93
CA ALA A 23 19.37 35.46 5.30
C ALA A 23 20.21 34.58 6.25
N LEU A 24 20.04 34.82 7.55
CA LEU A 24 20.14 33.75 8.55
C LEU A 24 18.78 33.65 9.25
N LEU A 25 17.81 33.07 8.54
CA LEU A 25 16.56 32.64 9.15
C LEU A 25 16.60 31.12 9.33
N SER A 26 16.57 30.73 10.61
CA SER A 26 16.13 29.45 11.15
C SER A 26 16.85 28.18 10.72
N ALA A 27 18.03 27.95 11.28
CA ALA A 27 18.59 26.62 11.45
C ALA A 27 18.28 26.09 12.86
N CYS A 28 17.00 26.11 13.26
CA CYS A 28 16.49 25.47 14.47
C CYS A 28 15.10 24.85 14.19
N ALA A 29 15.04 23.94 13.23
CA ALA A 29 14.05 22.87 13.23
C ALA A 29 14.83 21.61 12.84
N GLY A 30 15.26 20.85 13.85
CA GLY A 30 15.68 19.47 13.62
C GLY A 30 14.45 18.68 13.21
N ASP A 31 14.07 18.77 11.94
CA ASP A 31 12.89 18.10 11.40
C ASP A 31 13.19 16.61 11.25
N SER A 32 12.93 15.85 12.31
CA SER A 32 12.76 14.40 12.25
C SER A 32 11.47 14.01 11.54
N THR A 33 11.05 14.76 10.51
CA THR A 33 9.84 14.47 9.73
C THR A 33 10.24 13.56 8.57
N SER A 34 9.54 12.44 8.41
CA SER A 34 9.80 11.48 7.32
C SER A 34 9.67 12.16 5.95
N TYR A 35 10.38 11.66 4.92
CA TYR A 35 10.23 12.21 3.57
C TYR A 35 8.78 12.11 3.08
N GLN A 36 8.04 11.09 3.53
CA GLN A 36 6.62 10.93 3.24
C GLN A 36 5.77 12.10 3.77
N GLU A 37 5.96 12.52 5.03
CA GLU A 37 5.24 13.66 5.60
C GLU A 37 5.57 14.97 4.87
N GLN A 38 6.84 15.17 4.54
CA GLN A 38 7.27 16.34 3.77
C GLN A 38 6.66 16.32 2.36
N ALA A 39 6.61 15.16 1.71
CA ALA A 39 6.03 15.01 0.38
C ALA A 39 4.52 15.31 0.38
N LEU A 40 3.81 14.84 1.40
CA LEU A 40 2.39 15.11 1.58
C LEU A 40 2.13 16.61 1.74
N ARG A 41 2.86 17.28 2.65
CA ARG A 41 2.71 18.74 2.85
C ARG A 41 3.04 19.53 1.58
N ALA A 42 4.08 19.13 0.86
CA ALA A 42 4.43 19.76 -0.41
C ALA A 42 3.29 19.59 -1.44
N SER A 43 2.72 18.40 -1.55
CA SER A 43 1.59 18.13 -2.45
C SER A 43 0.33 18.92 -2.06
N GLU A 44 0.00 19.00 -0.78
CA GLU A 44 -1.13 19.79 -0.27
C GLU A 44 -0.94 21.29 -0.53
N GLY A 45 0.30 21.78 -0.46
CA GLY A 45 0.68 23.13 -0.85
C GLY A 45 0.78 23.38 -2.36
N GLY A 46 0.55 22.36 -3.19
CA GLY A 46 0.62 22.44 -4.65
C GLY A 46 2.03 22.34 -5.24
N ASP A 47 3.07 22.16 -4.42
CA ASP A 47 4.44 21.92 -4.88
C ASP A 47 4.65 20.43 -5.21
N LEU A 48 4.05 20.01 -6.32
CA LEU A 48 4.16 18.63 -6.80
C LEU A 48 5.58 18.25 -7.22
N LYS A 49 6.43 19.23 -7.52
CA LYS A 49 7.85 18.99 -7.86
C LYS A 49 8.62 18.57 -6.61
N ALA A 50 8.46 19.31 -5.51
CA ALA A 50 9.04 18.93 -4.22
C ALA A 50 8.47 17.60 -3.71
N ALA A 51 7.14 17.42 -3.80
CA ALA A 51 6.49 16.16 -3.42
C ALA A 51 7.06 14.95 -4.18
N THR A 52 7.23 15.07 -5.49
CA THR A 52 7.86 14.03 -6.33
C THR A 52 9.30 13.74 -5.90
N SER A 53 10.11 14.78 -5.66
CA SER A 53 11.50 14.60 -5.24
C SER A 53 11.63 13.92 -3.87
N LEU A 54 10.75 14.26 -2.93
CA LEU A 54 10.71 13.65 -1.60
C LEU A 54 10.22 12.19 -1.66
N ALA A 55 9.19 11.91 -2.47
CA ALA A 55 8.72 10.54 -2.71
C ALA A 55 9.81 9.66 -3.35
N GLN A 56 10.63 10.21 -4.26
CA GLN A 56 11.78 9.48 -4.82
C GLN A 56 12.78 9.06 -3.74
N LYS A 57 13.08 9.93 -2.77
CA LYS A 57 13.98 9.59 -1.65
C LYS A 57 13.42 8.44 -0.79
N GLU A 58 12.10 8.41 -0.59
CA GLU A 58 11.46 7.32 0.16
C GLU A 58 11.49 6.00 -0.64
N VAL A 59 11.29 6.06 -1.96
CA VAL A 59 11.47 4.90 -2.85
C VAL A 59 12.90 4.38 -2.79
N GLU A 60 13.90 5.26 -2.89
CA GLU A 60 15.32 4.90 -2.83
C GLU A 60 15.64 4.17 -1.51
N LYS A 61 15.22 4.74 -0.38
CA LYS A 61 15.37 4.18 0.96
C LYS A 61 14.85 2.75 1.06
N TYR A 62 13.64 2.46 0.57
CA TYR A 62 13.04 1.12 0.68
C TYR A 62 13.39 0.17 -0.47
N SER A 63 14.02 0.67 -1.53
CA SER A 63 14.50 -0.16 -2.66
C SER A 63 15.88 -0.77 -2.42
N ALA A 64 16.54 -0.44 -1.30
CA ALA A 64 17.79 -1.06 -0.92
C ALA A 64 17.62 -2.59 -0.71
N ALA A 65 18.67 -3.36 -1.03
CA ALA A 65 18.60 -4.82 -1.11
C ALA A 65 18.26 -5.50 0.23
N ASP A 66 18.63 -4.86 1.34
CA ASP A 66 18.33 -5.25 2.72
C ASP A 66 16.89 -4.89 3.15
N GLN A 67 16.15 -4.14 2.33
CA GLN A 67 14.80 -3.66 2.61
C GLN A 67 13.76 -4.46 1.82
N CYS A 68 13.84 -4.41 0.49
CA CYS A 68 12.98 -5.17 -0.40
C CYS A 68 13.76 -5.68 -1.62
N SER A 69 13.85 -7.00 -1.75
CA SER A 69 14.49 -7.72 -2.84
C SER A 69 13.81 -9.09 -3.03
N SER A 70 14.29 -9.88 -3.99
CA SER A 70 13.80 -11.24 -4.21
C SER A 70 14.11 -12.20 -3.05
N THR A 71 15.10 -11.88 -2.21
CA THR A 71 15.52 -12.69 -1.06
C THR A 71 15.14 -12.09 0.28
N THR A 72 14.78 -10.80 0.31
CA THR A 72 14.49 -10.04 1.52
C THR A 72 13.17 -9.29 1.33
N ASN A 73 12.16 -9.57 2.14
CA ASN A 73 10.81 -9.03 1.94
C ASN A 73 10.32 -8.13 3.09
N TYR A 74 11.22 -7.59 3.92
CA TYR A 74 10.87 -6.83 5.12
C TYR A 74 9.99 -5.61 4.83
N ASN A 75 10.36 -4.80 3.85
CA ASN A 75 9.70 -3.52 3.57
C ASN A 75 9.09 -3.45 2.16
N CYS A 76 8.79 -4.58 1.53
CA CYS A 76 8.19 -4.58 0.20
C CYS A 76 6.80 -3.93 0.18
N GLY A 77 6.02 -4.04 1.25
CA GLY A 77 4.75 -3.32 1.38
C GLY A 77 4.98 -1.80 1.37
N THR A 78 5.93 -1.34 2.18
CA THR A 78 6.30 0.07 2.28
C THR A 78 6.86 0.63 0.98
N LEU A 79 7.72 -0.14 0.28
CA LEU A 79 8.21 0.23 -1.05
C LEU A 79 7.07 0.35 -2.07
N ALA A 80 6.09 -0.57 -2.05
CA ALA A 80 4.95 -0.51 -2.95
C ALA A 80 4.11 0.76 -2.70
N LEU A 81 3.91 1.15 -1.44
CA LEU A 81 3.23 2.38 -1.07
C LEU A 81 4.02 3.64 -1.46
N ALA A 82 5.34 3.65 -1.25
CA ALA A 82 6.18 4.77 -1.68
C ALA A 82 6.14 4.95 -3.20
N LEU A 83 6.12 3.85 -3.96
CA LEU A 83 5.95 3.85 -5.40
C LEU A 83 4.56 4.33 -5.84
N SER A 84 3.49 4.03 -5.09
CA SER A 84 2.15 4.55 -5.39
C SER A 84 2.04 6.05 -5.11
N SER A 85 2.62 6.57 -4.03
CA SER A 85 2.68 8.01 -3.78
C SER A 85 3.51 8.73 -4.86
N LEU A 86 4.64 8.16 -5.27
CA LEU A 86 5.43 8.70 -6.38
C LEU A 86 4.61 8.73 -7.68
N ALA A 87 3.86 7.67 -7.97
CA ALA A 87 2.96 7.61 -9.11
C ALA A 87 1.87 8.69 -9.02
N GLU A 88 1.23 8.85 -7.85
CA GLU A 88 0.22 9.88 -7.61
C GLU A 88 0.74 11.28 -7.92
N TYR A 89 1.87 11.69 -7.34
CA TYR A 89 2.42 13.04 -7.59
C TYR A 89 2.82 13.26 -9.05
N GLN A 90 3.33 12.22 -9.73
CA GLN A 90 3.64 12.28 -11.16
C GLN A 90 2.39 12.41 -12.02
N ILE A 91 1.31 11.72 -11.68
CA ILE A 91 0.02 11.82 -12.38
C ILE A 91 -0.59 13.21 -12.18
N LEU A 92 -0.63 13.68 -10.93
CA LEU A 92 -1.19 14.99 -10.57
C LEU A 92 -0.41 16.16 -11.20
N SER A 93 0.89 15.99 -11.43
CA SER A 93 1.72 16.99 -12.13
C SER A 93 1.62 16.91 -13.66
N GLY A 94 0.80 16.01 -14.20
CA GLY A 94 0.59 15.82 -15.64
C GLY A 94 1.63 14.91 -16.32
N ASN A 95 2.61 14.38 -15.58
CA ASN A 95 3.58 13.42 -16.11
C ASN A 95 3.03 11.98 -16.03
N LEU A 96 1.97 11.73 -16.79
CA LEU A 96 1.23 10.46 -16.78
C LEU A 96 2.11 9.24 -17.09
N ALA A 97 3.08 9.40 -18.00
CA ALA A 97 3.99 8.33 -18.39
C ALA A 97 4.96 7.94 -17.26
N ALA A 98 5.45 8.92 -16.49
CA ALA A 98 6.25 8.61 -15.30
C ALA A 98 5.39 7.95 -14.22
N GLY A 99 4.18 8.47 -14.01
CA GLY A 99 3.22 7.91 -13.07
C GLY A 99 2.92 6.44 -13.33
N GLU A 100 2.61 6.08 -14.57
CA GLU A 100 2.35 4.70 -14.96
C GLU A 100 3.58 3.80 -14.73
N ARG A 101 4.80 4.26 -15.03
CA ARG A 101 6.03 3.50 -14.75
C ARG A 101 6.22 3.26 -13.25
N SER A 102 5.94 4.25 -12.41
CA SER A 102 6.02 4.11 -10.95
C SER A 102 4.97 3.14 -10.43
N PHE A 103 3.76 3.18 -10.99
CA PHE A 103 2.70 2.23 -10.67
C PHE A 103 3.02 0.79 -11.13
N ASP A 104 3.61 0.60 -12.31
CA ASP A 104 4.10 -0.70 -12.77
C ASP A 104 5.15 -1.29 -11.82
N ARG A 105 6.08 -0.44 -11.34
CA ARG A 105 7.04 -0.85 -10.30
C ARG A 105 6.32 -1.22 -9.01
N ALA A 106 5.32 -0.45 -8.57
CA ALA A 106 4.53 -0.80 -7.37
C ALA A 106 3.86 -2.16 -7.51
N LYS A 107 3.27 -2.47 -8.68
CA LYS A 107 2.67 -3.78 -8.99
C LYS A 107 3.70 -4.91 -8.93
N GLY A 108 4.91 -4.68 -9.42
CA GLY A 108 6.03 -5.62 -9.29
C GLY A 108 6.38 -5.89 -7.82
N THR A 109 6.53 -4.83 -7.02
CA THR A 109 6.84 -4.93 -5.59
C THR A 109 5.74 -5.65 -4.80
N LEU A 110 4.46 -5.46 -5.15
CA LEU A 110 3.34 -6.18 -4.53
C LEU A 110 3.44 -7.71 -4.68
N GLN A 111 4.21 -8.22 -5.65
CA GLN A 111 4.45 -9.66 -5.77
C GLN A 111 5.37 -10.21 -4.69
N LEU A 112 6.19 -9.35 -4.08
CA LEU A 112 7.12 -9.71 -3.01
C LEU A 112 6.53 -9.51 -1.60
N VAL A 113 5.33 -8.91 -1.52
CA VAL A 113 4.63 -8.71 -0.24
C VAL A 113 4.08 -10.04 0.28
N PRO A 114 4.27 -10.37 1.57
CA PRO A 114 3.68 -11.56 2.19
C PRO A 114 2.17 -11.64 1.98
N LYS A 115 1.65 -12.86 1.82
CA LYS A 115 0.26 -13.11 1.41
C LYS A 115 -0.77 -12.47 2.34
N GLU A 116 -0.46 -12.42 3.63
CA GLU A 116 -1.30 -11.89 4.70
C GLU A 116 -1.50 -10.38 4.56
N ASN A 117 -0.49 -9.66 4.07
CA ASN A 117 -0.50 -8.20 3.95
C ASN A 117 -0.83 -7.73 2.53
N LYS A 118 -0.75 -8.64 1.55
CA LYS A 118 -0.89 -8.32 0.11
C LYS A 118 -2.24 -7.69 -0.27
N PRO A 119 -3.42 -8.15 0.23
CA PRO A 119 -4.69 -7.52 -0.12
C PRO A 119 -4.77 -6.04 0.30
N SER A 120 -4.34 -5.72 1.52
CA SER A 120 -4.35 -4.34 2.04
C SER A 120 -3.38 -3.44 1.28
N ALA A 121 -2.13 -3.90 1.07
CA ALA A 121 -1.14 -3.15 0.30
C ALA A 121 -1.60 -2.91 -1.14
N THR A 122 -2.20 -3.93 -1.78
CA THR A 122 -2.80 -3.81 -3.12
C THR A 122 -3.93 -2.78 -3.09
N GLY A 123 -4.80 -2.85 -2.08
CA GLY A 123 -5.87 -1.89 -1.84
C GLY A 123 -5.42 -0.44 -1.88
N MET A 124 -4.46 -0.10 -1.03
CA MET A 124 -3.93 1.26 -0.94
C MET A 124 -3.27 1.71 -2.25
N VAL A 125 -2.38 0.89 -2.82
CA VAL A 125 -1.67 1.22 -4.05
C VAL A 125 -2.62 1.53 -5.21
N TYR A 126 -3.63 0.68 -5.41
CA TYR A 126 -4.60 0.88 -6.49
C TYR A 126 -5.57 2.03 -6.22
N ARG A 127 -5.93 2.26 -4.94
CA ARG A 127 -6.79 3.38 -4.53
C ARG A 127 -6.11 4.71 -4.85
N ASP A 128 -4.86 4.87 -4.42
CA ASP A 128 -4.12 6.13 -4.55
C ASP A 128 -3.92 6.48 -6.03
N VAL A 129 -3.50 5.50 -6.85
CA VAL A 129 -3.29 5.71 -8.29
C VAL A 129 -4.61 5.93 -9.05
N SER A 130 -5.66 5.18 -8.72
CA SER A 130 -6.99 5.39 -9.31
C SER A 130 -7.50 6.81 -9.03
N GLU A 131 -7.35 7.28 -7.79
CA GLU A 131 -7.80 8.61 -7.40
C GLU A 131 -6.94 9.71 -8.04
N ALA A 132 -5.63 9.49 -8.19
CA ALA A 132 -4.75 10.41 -8.89
C ALA A 132 -5.18 10.62 -10.36
N TYR A 133 -5.45 9.54 -11.10
CA TYR A 133 -5.96 9.64 -12.47
C TYR A 133 -7.32 10.33 -12.53
N TRP A 134 -8.19 10.07 -11.55
CA TRP A 134 -9.49 10.73 -11.46
C TRP A 134 -9.34 12.24 -11.31
N LYS A 135 -8.50 12.68 -10.36
CA LYS A 135 -8.19 14.10 -10.10
C LYS A 135 -7.51 14.77 -11.30
N ALA A 136 -6.64 14.05 -12.01
CA ALA A 136 -6.00 14.54 -13.23
C ALA A 136 -6.96 14.61 -14.46
N GLY A 137 -8.21 14.15 -14.32
CA GLY A 137 -9.23 14.21 -15.36
C GLY A 137 -9.30 12.99 -16.27
N ASP A 138 -8.36 12.04 -16.16
CA ASP A 138 -8.40 10.77 -16.91
C ASP A 138 -9.30 9.74 -16.21
N LYS A 139 -10.61 9.99 -16.28
CA LYS A 139 -11.64 9.13 -15.68
C LYS A 139 -11.63 7.71 -16.25
N LYS A 140 -11.25 7.55 -17.52
CA LYS A 140 -11.20 6.23 -18.19
C LYS A 140 -10.09 5.39 -17.57
N ARG A 141 -8.88 5.96 -17.42
CA ARG A 141 -7.77 5.26 -16.77
C ARG A 141 -8.05 5.01 -15.29
N ALA A 142 -8.63 5.97 -14.58
CA ALA A 142 -9.03 5.79 -13.17
C ALA A 142 -9.95 4.56 -12.99
N ILE A 143 -11.01 4.44 -13.80
CA ILE A 143 -11.91 3.27 -13.76
C ILE A 143 -11.18 1.97 -14.12
N ALA A 144 -10.25 2.01 -15.09
CA ALA A 144 -9.46 0.84 -15.45
C ALA A 144 -8.57 0.38 -14.29
N VAL A 145 -7.89 1.31 -13.60
CA VAL A 145 -7.08 1.01 -12.41
C VAL A 145 -7.95 0.44 -11.29
N PHE A 146 -9.09 1.08 -10.99
CA PHE A 146 -10.05 0.56 -10.01
C PHE A 146 -10.46 -0.89 -10.32
N LYS A 147 -10.89 -1.17 -11.56
CA LYS A 147 -11.30 -2.52 -11.98
C LYS A 147 -10.15 -3.52 -11.87
N GLU A 148 -8.94 -3.16 -12.32
CA GLU A 148 -7.76 -4.00 -12.17
C GLU A 148 -7.50 -4.33 -10.69
N GLY A 149 -7.59 -3.34 -9.80
CA GLY A 149 -7.44 -3.54 -8.36
C GLY A 149 -8.48 -4.51 -7.79
N THR A 150 -9.76 -4.38 -8.15
CA THR A 150 -10.80 -5.31 -7.69
C THR A 150 -10.52 -6.75 -8.10
N THR A 151 -9.99 -6.99 -9.31
CA THR A 151 -9.62 -8.35 -9.76
C THR A 151 -8.45 -8.96 -8.99
N ARG A 152 -7.70 -8.14 -8.23
CA ARG A 152 -6.54 -8.56 -7.43
C ARG A 152 -6.86 -8.71 -5.93
N GLY A 153 -8.14 -8.71 -5.55
CA GLY A 153 -8.59 -8.93 -4.17
C GLY A 153 -8.44 -7.70 -3.26
N ALA A 154 -8.49 -6.50 -3.84
CA ALA A 154 -8.40 -5.23 -3.12
C ALA A 154 -9.78 -4.54 -2.94
N ASP A 155 -10.86 -5.28 -3.16
CA ASP A 155 -12.25 -4.80 -3.22
C ASP A 155 -12.68 -4.02 -1.98
N GLU A 156 -12.35 -4.49 -0.77
CA GLU A 156 -12.65 -3.81 0.49
C GLU A 156 -12.03 -2.41 0.58
N TRP A 157 -10.84 -2.23 -0.01
CA TRP A 157 -10.04 -1.00 0.10
C TRP A 157 -10.33 0.03 -1.00
N LEU A 158 -10.94 -0.41 -2.10
CA LEU A 158 -11.13 0.41 -3.31
C LEU A 158 -12.50 1.10 -3.39
N TYR A 159 -13.49 0.64 -2.61
CA TYR A 159 -14.87 1.10 -2.76
C TYR A 159 -15.10 2.59 -2.44
N THR A 160 -14.14 3.22 -1.76
CA THR A 160 -14.20 4.65 -1.41
C THR A 160 -13.75 5.58 -2.54
N THR A 161 -13.08 5.04 -3.58
CA THR A 161 -12.56 5.84 -4.71
C THR A 161 -13.67 6.49 -5.52
N SER A 162 -13.34 7.61 -6.17
CA SER A 162 -14.24 8.28 -7.10
C SER A 162 -14.62 7.40 -8.29
N ALA A 163 -13.67 6.57 -8.75
CA ALA A 163 -13.90 5.57 -9.81
C ALA A 163 -14.92 4.50 -9.37
N ALA A 164 -14.85 3.99 -8.14
CA ALA A 164 -15.82 3.04 -7.60
C ALA A 164 -17.24 3.62 -7.61
N LYS A 165 -17.39 4.86 -7.13
CA LYS A 165 -18.68 5.58 -7.13
C LYS A 165 -19.24 5.75 -8.55
N ALA A 166 -18.37 6.02 -9.53
CA ALA A 166 -18.76 6.14 -10.92
C ALA A 166 -19.25 4.81 -11.51
N VAL A 167 -18.52 3.71 -11.25
CA VAL A 167 -18.92 2.36 -11.68
C VAL A 167 -20.23 1.92 -11.02
N ALA A 168 -20.40 2.14 -9.71
CA ALA A 168 -21.64 1.81 -9.01
C ALA A 168 -22.87 2.50 -9.64
N ARG A 169 -22.73 3.79 -9.99
CA ARG A 169 -23.78 4.54 -10.70
C ARG A 169 -24.08 3.98 -12.09
N GLN A 170 -23.06 3.55 -12.84
CA GLN A 170 -23.24 2.93 -14.17
C GLN A 170 -23.98 1.60 -14.08
N GLU A 171 -23.74 0.83 -13.02
CA GLU A 171 -24.33 -0.50 -12.82
C GLU A 171 -25.68 -0.45 -12.09
N GLY A 172 -26.19 0.74 -11.77
CA GLY A 172 -27.44 0.89 -11.01
C GLY A 172 -27.37 0.34 -9.59
N ARG A 173 -26.16 0.11 -9.05
CA ARG A 173 -25.97 -0.34 -7.66
C ARG A 173 -25.88 0.87 -6.73
N PRO A 174 -26.49 0.82 -5.54
CA PRO A 174 -26.21 1.79 -4.49
C PRO A 174 -24.71 1.81 -4.18
N ALA A 175 -24.13 2.99 -3.96
CA ALA A 175 -22.79 3.07 -3.40
C ALA A 175 -22.79 2.35 -2.03
N VAL A 176 -21.98 1.31 -1.88
CA VAL A 176 -21.92 0.53 -0.64
C VAL A 176 -21.54 1.46 0.51
N PRO A 177 -22.29 1.47 1.63
CA PRO A 177 -21.92 2.22 2.82
C PRO A 177 -20.60 1.71 3.37
N ASN A 178 -19.74 2.61 3.86
CA ASN A 178 -18.44 2.35 4.46
C ASN A 178 -18.35 0.99 5.20
N ALA A 179 -17.32 0.19 4.88
CA ALA A 179 -16.92 -0.99 5.63
C ALA A 179 -16.32 -0.62 7.00
N ALA A 180 -17.11 0.05 7.83
CA ALA A 180 -16.77 0.40 9.21
C ALA A 180 -17.98 0.24 10.14
N THR A 181 -18.85 -0.74 9.89
CA THR A 181 -19.81 -1.23 10.90
C THR A 181 -20.19 -2.69 10.62
N ALA A 182 -19.25 -3.63 10.70
CA ALA A 182 -19.57 -5.04 10.90
C ALA A 182 -19.16 -5.42 12.32
N ALA A 183 -20.02 -5.09 13.29
CA ALA A 183 -19.93 -5.67 14.62
C ALA A 183 -20.25 -7.18 14.53
N PRO A 184 -19.51 -8.04 15.23
CA PRO A 184 -19.72 -9.48 15.15
C PRO A 184 -20.97 -9.88 15.94
N GLY A 185 -21.93 -10.48 15.24
CA GLY A 185 -23.02 -11.27 15.85
C GLY A 185 -24.39 -10.64 15.74
N ALA A 186 -25.20 -11.09 14.77
CA ALA A 186 -26.60 -11.43 14.99
C ALA A 186 -27.18 -12.19 13.77
N PRO A 187 -28.05 -13.17 13.98
CA PRO A 187 -28.42 -14.19 12.99
C PRO A 187 -29.52 -13.75 12.02
N THR A 188 -29.55 -14.43 10.88
CA THR A 188 -30.58 -14.41 9.84
C THR A 188 -31.98 -14.60 10.43
N ALA A 189 -32.88 -13.62 10.25
CA ALA A 189 -34.29 -13.76 10.58
C ALA A 189 -35.16 -13.41 9.36
N LEU A 190 -35.74 -14.46 8.76
CA LEU A 190 -36.85 -14.41 7.82
C LEU A 190 -38.15 -14.51 8.61
N GLY A 191 -39.10 -13.60 8.33
CA GLY A 191 -40.53 -13.82 8.56
C GLY A 191 -41.12 -13.26 9.85
N ALA A 192 -41.93 -12.22 9.72
CA ALA A 192 -43.04 -11.89 10.62
C ALA A 192 -44.36 -12.13 9.83
N PRO A 193 -45.58 -12.27 10.42
CA PRO A 193 -45.99 -11.52 11.62
C PRO A 193 -47.09 -12.12 12.56
N VAL A 194 -47.32 -11.36 13.66
CA VAL A 194 -48.57 -11.15 14.46
C VAL A 194 -48.75 -11.95 15.80
N PRO A 195 -49.26 -11.29 16.88
CA PRO A 195 -48.86 -11.51 18.29
C PRO A 195 -49.99 -12.02 19.21
N LEU A 196 -49.66 -12.41 20.46
CA LEU A 196 -50.46 -12.21 21.70
C LEU A 196 -49.71 -12.83 22.92
N ALA A 197 -49.46 -12.03 23.95
CA ALA A 197 -48.90 -12.43 25.26
C ALA A 197 -50.01 -12.94 26.22
N PRO A 198 -49.80 -13.22 27.54
CA PRO A 198 -48.57 -13.30 28.35
C PRO A 198 -48.50 -14.55 29.28
N GLY A 199 -47.36 -14.78 29.93
CA GLY A 199 -47.33 -15.42 31.25
C GLY A 199 -46.27 -16.48 31.51
N THR A 200 -45.66 -16.35 32.69
CA THR A 200 -44.90 -17.35 33.48
C THR A 200 -43.40 -17.57 33.19
N THR A 201 -42.56 -16.95 34.03
CA THR A 201 -41.36 -17.58 34.60
C THR A 201 -41.77 -18.56 35.70
N PRO A 202 -41.05 -19.69 35.88
CA PRO A 202 -40.12 -19.78 37.03
C PRO A 202 -38.80 -20.53 36.71
N VAL A 203 -37.64 -20.04 37.17
CA VAL A 203 -36.85 -20.45 38.36
C VAL A 203 -35.94 -21.69 38.16
N SER A 204 -34.63 -21.40 38.28
CA SER A 204 -33.47 -22.10 38.88
C SER A 204 -33.06 -23.55 38.56
N ALA A 205 -31.72 -23.67 38.37
CA ALA A 205 -30.77 -24.67 38.87
C ALA A 205 -30.92 -26.10 38.31
N THR A 206 -29.87 -26.83 37.92
CA THR A 206 -28.68 -27.20 38.72
C THR A 206 -27.72 -27.96 37.81
N GLU A 207 -26.42 -27.95 38.15
CA GLU A 207 -25.40 -28.90 37.71
C GLU A 207 -25.90 -30.34 37.53
N SER A 208 -25.39 -31.02 36.50
CA SER A 208 -24.96 -32.42 36.61
C SER A 208 -23.94 -32.73 35.52
N ASP A 209 -22.72 -32.88 35.99
CA ASP A 209 -21.57 -33.52 35.37
C ASP A 209 -21.89 -34.96 34.98
N THR A 210 -21.68 -35.35 33.71
CA THR A 210 -21.42 -36.77 33.34
C THR A 210 -20.69 -36.86 32.00
N MET A 211 -19.36 -36.89 32.07
CA MET A 211 -18.49 -37.90 31.46
C MET A 211 -19.01 -38.61 30.18
N VAL A 212 -18.49 -38.22 29.00
CA VAL A 212 -18.46 -39.08 27.80
C VAL A 212 -17.02 -39.24 27.31
N LYS A 213 -16.59 -40.49 27.43
CA LYS A 213 -15.36 -41.18 27.02
C LYS A 213 -14.86 -40.82 25.60
N PRO A 214 -13.54 -40.61 25.40
CA PRO A 214 -12.95 -40.58 24.07
C PRO A 214 -12.70 -42.01 23.59
N SER A 215 -13.36 -42.41 22.49
CA SER A 215 -13.02 -43.64 21.77
C SER A 215 -12.00 -43.30 20.68
N MET A 216 -10.76 -43.71 20.90
CA MET A 216 -9.80 -43.97 19.82
C MET A 216 -10.04 -45.37 19.23
N VAL A 217 -9.49 -45.54 18.02
CA VAL A 217 -9.05 -46.81 17.38
C VAL A 217 -10.00 -47.39 16.32
N ASN A 218 -9.74 -47.06 15.03
CA ASN A 218 -9.20 -48.01 14.05
C ASN A 218 -9.15 -47.42 12.61
N ASP A 219 -7.94 -47.14 12.12
CA ASP A 219 -7.52 -47.45 10.74
C ASP A 219 -7.11 -48.94 10.72
N PRO A 220 -7.28 -49.73 9.63
CA PRO A 220 -6.68 -49.42 8.32
C PRO A 220 -7.45 -49.92 7.08
N ALA A 221 -7.24 -49.30 5.91
CA ALA A 221 -7.10 -50.04 4.64
C ALA A 221 -6.66 -49.11 3.49
N ILE A 222 -5.49 -49.47 2.98
CA ILE A 222 -4.92 -49.12 1.68
C ILE A 222 -5.91 -49.41 0.56
N ASN A 223 -6.13 -48.44 -0.34
CA ASN A 223 -6.39 -48.70 -1.76
C ASN A 223 -6.06 -47.46 -2.61
N ASP A 224 -4.90 -47.53 -3.24
CA ASP A 224 -4.45 -46.68 -4.33
C ASP A 224 -5.00 -47.26 -5.64
N PRO A 225 -5.64 -46.44 -6.48
CA PRO A 225 -5.32 -46.54 -7.89
C PRO A 225 -5.27 -45.15 -8.53
N MET A 226 -4.14 -44.80 -9.14
CA MET A 226 -4.10 -44.47 -10.57
C MET A 226 -2.65 -44.40 -11.09
N ARG A 227 -2.34 -45.39 -11.94
CA ARG A 227 -1.24 -45.41 -12.89
C ARG A 227 -1.31 -44.22 -13.86
N GLY A 228 -0.14 -43.71 -14.25
CA GLY A 228 0.10 -43.28 -15.64
C GLY A 228 0.78 -41.93 -15.83
N LEU A 229 2.05 -41.80 -15.42
CA LEU A 229 2.95 -40.83 -16.05
C LEU A 229 3.51 -41.42 -17.36
N PRO A 230 3.48 -40.68 -18.48
CA PRO A 230 4.52 -40.78 -19.50
C PRO A 230 5.66 -39.80 -19.19
N PRO A 231 6.93 -40.16 -19.48
CA PRO A 231 8.03 -39.20 -19.45
C PRO A 231 7.98 -38.37 -20.74
N SER A 232 8.01 -37.05 -20.64
CA SER A 232 8.29 -36.19 -21.79
C SER A 232 9.42 -35.23 -21.44
N SER A 233 10.62 -35.65 -21.80
CA SER A 233 11.80 -34.82 -21.97
C SER A 233 11.55 -33.76 -23.03
N ALA A 234 11.87 -32.49 -22.74
CA ALA A 234 12.50 -31.56 -23.67
C ALA A 234 12.75 -30.23 -22.92
N ASP A 235 13.97 -30.07 -22.41
CA ASP A 235 14.56 -28.74 -22.18
C ASP A 235 14.56 -27.96 -23.50
N PRO A 236 14.04 -26.72 -23.56
CA PRO A 236 14.32 -25.85 -24.68
C PRO A 236 15.78 -25.39 -24.61
N ALA A 237 16.56 -25.80 -25.61
CA ALA A 237 17.93 -25.34 -25.82
C ALA A 237 18.01 -23.80 -25.86
N PRO A 238 19.07 -23.18 -25.32
CA PRO A 238 19.26 -21.74 -25.41
C PRO A 238 19.48 -21.31 -26.87
N ALA A 239 18.82 -20.22 -27.26
CA ALA A 239 18.97 -19.61 -28.57
C ALA A 239 20.44 -19.18 -28.83
N PRO A 240 20.92 -19.26 -30.09
CA PRO A 240 22.27 -18.83 -30.42
C PRO A 240 22.46 -17.33 -30.19
N LEU A 241 23.59 -16.98 -29.57
CA LEU A 241 24.05 -15.62 -29.36
C LEU A 241 24.10 -14.86 -30.69
N ALA A 242 23.45 -13.70 -30.72
CA ALA A 242 23.55 -12.77 -31.84
C ALA A 242 25.01 -12.28 -31.99
N PRO A 243 25.50 -12.10 -33.24
CA PRO A 243 26.84 -11.57 -33.48
C PRO A 243 26.95 -10.12 -32.97
N SER A 244 28.04 -9.84 -32.26
CA SER A 244 28.37 -8.52 -31.73
C SER A 244 28.48 -7.46 -32.83
N PRO A 245 28.08 -6.20 -32.57
CA PRO A 245 28.23 -5.13 -33.54
C PRO A 245 29.71 -4.79 -33.79
N LEU A 246 30.02 -4.63 -35.07
CA LEU A 246 31.32 -4.31 -35.64
C LEU A 246 31.97 -3.08 -34.98
N THR A 247 33.24 -3.23 -34.65
CA THR A 247 34.20 -2.18 -34.28
C THR A 247 34.27 -1.10 -35.37
N PRO A 248 34.16 0.20 -35.05
CA PRO A 248 34.36 1.24 -36.05
C PRO A 248 35.85 1.46 -36.35
N THR A 249 36.21 1.36 -37.63
CA THR A 249 37.51 1.72 -38.21
C THR A 249 37.81 3.21 -37.98
N PRO A 250 39.03 3.60 -37.55
CA PRO A 250 39.39 5.01 -37.41
C PRO A 250 39.60 5.65 -38.78
N LEU A 251 38.88 6.76 -39.01
CA LEU A 251 39.08 7.69 -40.12
C LEU A 251 40.53 8.21 -40.12
N GLN A 252 41.27 7.91 -41.19
CA GLN A 252 42.53 8.56 -41.51
C GLN A 252 42.28 10.06 -41.76
N ARG A 253 42.95 10.88 -40.94
CA ARG A 253 42.97 12.34 -41.05
C ARG A 253 43.99 12.72 -42.11
N SER A 254 43.53 13.13 -43.28
CA SER A 254 44.37 13.71 -44.32
C SER A 254 44.92 15.06 -43.86
N ARG A 255 46.22 15.29 -44.10
CA ARG A 255 46.87 16.60 -44.20
C ARG A 255 47.50 16.67 -45.57
#